data_AF-A0A939UC49-F1
#
_entry.id   AF-A0A939UC49-F1
#
_cell.length_a   1.000
_cell.length_b   1.000
_cell.length_c   1.000
_cell.angle_alpha   90.00
_cell.angle_beta   90.00
_cell.angle_gamma   90.00
#
_symmetry.space_group_name_H-M   'P 1'
#
loop_
_entity.id
_entity.type
_entity.pdbx_description
1 polymer ?
#
loop_
_entity_poly.entity_id
_entity_poly.type
_entity_poly.pdbx_seq_one_letter_code
_entity_poly.pdbx_strand_id
1 'polypeptide(L)'
;MKKHTVLLMAVCHTLVWAAIYLSVPNSLCSCSLATHLQSYEYEAVTFTLPQWPASLPALQGWTIAGDSGTDKTRAQTLSLPPDAKSFTLHLKKNEPFYVCASPQSLAGGFFKCAGTIYPYSSTVTWSGGYAAVTMKTLKAAASQSYLLRFNWERFINVLEQKQQNQSATYNPWLLDSSEVLQAIAYHNFTATKLNNSGTLAFELDFPVFSSYVPQNQGPPDETPAQISIKKGIPSLFMLADSTCKTGVIVCGTSLKNLSMDFISMPIFTEGI
;
A
#
# COMPACT_ATOMS: atom_id res chain seq x y z
N MET A 1 45.27 33.44 5.74
CA MET A 1 45.23 32.28 6.67
C MET A 1 44.98 32.78 8.10
N LYS A 2 43.74 32.73 8.60
CA LYS A 2 43.44 32.76 10.04
C LYS A 2 42.22 31.88 10.28
N LYS A 3 42.40 30.85 11.10
CA LYS A 3 41.36 29.89 11.50
C LYS A 3 40.49 30.52 12.58
N HIS A 4 39.18 30.36 12.49
CA HIS A 4 38.25 30.60 13.59
C HIS A 4 37.62 29.27 14.00
N THR A 5 38.00 28.84 15.20
CA THR A 5 37.39 27.76 15.97
C THR A 5 36.34 28.41 16.87
N VAL A 6 35.08 28.01 16.72
CA VAL A 6 34.01 28.38 17.66
C VAL A 6 33.74 27.18 18.58
N LEU A 7 33.79 27.47 19.87
CA LEU A 7 33.61 26.59 21.02
C LEU A 7 32.12 26.20 21.15
N LEU A 8 31.83 24.90 21.17
CA LEU A 8 30.49 24.38 21.48
C LEU A 8 30.45 23.94 22.94
N MET A 9 29.68 24.63 23.78
CA MET A 9 29.21 24.15 25.08
C MET A 9 27.78 23.64 24.91
N ALA A 10 27.48 22.41 25.34
CA ALA A 10 26.30 22.14 26.19
C ALA A 10 26.24 20.67 26.64
N VAL A 11 26.53 20.50 27.93
CA VAL A 11 25.80 19.69 28.93
C VAL A 11 25.63 18.19 28.69
N CYS A 12 26.51 17.46 29.40
CA CYS A 12 26.46 16.05 29.75
C CYS A 12 25.57 15.84 30.98
N HIS A 13 24.61 14.91 30.94
CA HIS A 13 24.03 14.32 32.15
C HIS A 13 24.00 12.79 32.03
N THR A 14 24.96 12.20 32.72
CA THR A 14 25.11 10.79 33.07
C THR A 14 24.09 10.38 34.13
N LEU A 15 23.44 9.23 33.96
CA LEU A 15 22.79 8.50 35.05
C LEU A 15 23.33 7.07 35.10
N VAL A 16 23.87 6.72 36.25
CA VAL A 16 24.54 5.47 36.61
C VAL A 16 23.71 4.80 37.70
N TRP A 17 23.36 3.53 37.46
CA TRP A 17 23.11 2.40 38.38
C TRP A 17 21.99 2.47 39.44
N ALA A 18 21.16 1.42 39.48
CA ALA A 18 21.25 0.37 40.51
C ALA A 18 20.21 -0.76 40.29
N ALA A 19 20.69 -1.99 40.23
CA ALA A 19 19.90 -3.19 40.44
C ALA A 19 19.64 -3.36 41.94
N ILE A 20 18.39 -3.64 42.33
CA ILE A 20 18.04 -4.10 43.67
C ILE A 20 17.26 -5.41 43.51
N TYR A 21 17.97 -6.51 43.79
CA TYR A 21 17.37 -7.77 44.23
C TYR A 21 16.92 -7.60 45.68
N LEU A 22 15.63 -7.81 45.95
CA LEU A 22 15.13 -8.09 47.29
C LEU A 22 14.15 -9.25 47.23
N SER A 23 14.44 -10.23 48.07
CA SER A 23 13.80 -11.52 48.25
C SER A 23 12.68 -11.47 49.30
N VAL A 24 11.51 -12.05 48.96
CA VAL A 24 10.63 -12.97 49.77
C VAL A 24 9.87 -12.32 50.96
N PRO A 25 8.55 -12.58 51.21
CA PRO A 25 7.97 -13.92 51.31
C PRO A 25 6.63 -14.23 50.63
N ASN A 26 6.49 -15.53 50.36
CA ASN A 26 5.24 -16.24 50.10
C ASN A 26 4.25 -16.00 51.24
N SER A 27 3.16 -15.29 50.98
CA SER A 27 1.91 -15.47 51.70
C SER A 27 0.76 -15.59 50.70
N LEU A 28 0.09 -16.72 50.82
CA LEU A 28 -1.01 -17.17 49.99
C LEU A 28 -2.18 -16.17 50.10
N CYS A 29 -2.45 -15.46 49.01
CA CYS A 29 -3.76 -14.89 48.78
C CYS A 29 -4.28 -15.48 47.48
N SER A 30 -5.12 -16.49 47.63
CA SER A 30 -5.87 -17.16 46.57
C SER A 30 -6.97 -16.22 46.06
N CYS A 31 -6.58 -15.11 45.44
CA CYS A 31 -7.47 -14.40 44.53
C CYS A 31 -7.33 -15.13 43.21
N SER A 32 -8.34 -15.94 42.86
CA SER A 32 -8.51 -16.49 41.53
C SER A 32 -8.48 -15.33 40.53
N LEU A 33 -7.30 -15.04 39.98
CA LEU A 33 -7.19 -14.48 38.64
C LEU A 33 -7.79 -15.57 37.76
N ALA A 34 -9.11 -15.50 37.58
CA ALA A 34 -9.73 -16.01 36.39
C ALA A 34 -8.97 -15.32 35.27
N THR A 35 -8.01 -16.04 34.71
CA THR A 35 -7.53 -15.79 33.36
C THR A 35 -8.80 -15.71 32.54
N HIS A 36 -9.19 -14.49 32.20
CA HIS A 36 -10.14 -14.26 31.14
C HIS A 36 -9.43 -14.79 29.90
N LEU A 37 -9.50 -16.11 29.71
CA LEU A 37 -9.31 -16.76 28.44
C LEU A 37 -10.36 -16.11 27.55
N GLN A 38 -10.02 -14.98 26.94
CA GLN A 38 -10.71 -14.54 25.75
C GLN A 38 -10.52 -15.71 24.79
N SER A 39 -11.54 -16.56 24.70
CA SER A 39 -11.69 -17.47 23.58
C SER A 39 -11.62 -16.59 22.36
N TYR A 40 -10.46 -16.56 21.71
CA TYR A 40 -10.30 -15.81 20.48
C TYR A 40 -11.21 -16.50 19.47
N GLU A 41 -12.37 -15.90 19.19
CA GLU A 41 -13.26 -16.39 18.15
C GLU A 41 -12.57 -16.17 16.81
N TYR A 42 -12.35 -17.27 16.08
CA TYR A 42 -11.89 -17.25 14.71
C TYR A 42 -13.07 -17.56 13.80
N GLU A 43 -13.11 -16.91 12.65
CA GLU A 43 -14.11 -17.17 11.62
C GLU A 43 -13.44 -17.41 10.26
N ALA A 44 -14.09 -18.22 9.43
CA ALA A 44 -13.69 -18.42 8.05
C ALA A 44 -14.24 -17.26 7.21
N VAL A 45 -13.34 -16.46 6.64
CA VAL A 45 -13.68 -15.30 5.84
C VAL A 45 -13.31 -15.58 4.39
N THR A 46 -14.28 -15.51 3.49
CA THR A 46 -14.05 -15.63 2.05
C THR A 46 -13.83 -14.26 1.44
N PHE A 47 -12.68 -14.10 0.78
CA PHE A 47 -12.29 -12.91 0.05
C PHE A 47 -12.55 -13.07 -1.43
N THR A 48 -13.10 -12.04 -2.08
CA THR A 48 -13.34 -12.03 -3.53
C THR A 48 -12.24 -11.27 -4.24
N LEU A 49 -11.59 -11.87 -5.22
CA LEU A 49 -10.52 -11.26 -6.02
C LEU A 49 -11.09 -10.33 -7.10
N PRO A 50 -10.35 -9.27 -7.50
CA PRO A 50 -10.75 -8.45 -8.63
C PRO A 50 -10.61 -9.21 -9.94
N GLN A 51 -11.43 -8.85 -10.93
CA GLN A 51 -11.29 -9.39 -12.28
C GLN A 51 -9.97 -8.91 -12.92
N TRP A 52 -9.25 -9.85 -13.52
CA TRP A 52 -8.08 -9.53 -14.35
C TRP A 52 -8.53 -8.94 -15.69
N PRO A 53 -8.06 -7.74 -16.07
CA PRO A 53 -8.36 -7.14 -17.38
C PRO A 53 -7.83 -8.00 -18.53
N ALA A 54 -8.66 -8.23 -19.54
CA ALA A 54 -8.30 -9.06 -20.71
C ALA A 54 -7.22 -8.42 -21.60
N SER A 55 -7.01 -7.12 -21.49
CA SER A 55 -6.00 -6.35 -22.22
C SER A 55 -4.59 -6.44 -21.64
N LEU A 56 -4.45 -6.99 -20.44
CA LEU A 56 -3.16 -7.19 -19.79
C LEU A 56 -2.58 -8.57 -20.13
N PRO A 57 -1.26 -8.80 -19.88
CA PRO A 57 -0.63 -10.08 -20.14
C PRO A 57 -1.34 -11.20 -19.39
N ALA A 58 -1.23 -12.42 -19.91
CA ALA A 58 -1.82 -13.59 -19.29
C ALA A 58 -1.35 -13.73 -17.83
N LEU A 59 -2.32 -13.72 -16.92
CA LEU A 59 -2.10 -13.94 -15.51
C LEU A 59 -1.60 -15.38 -15.30
N GLN A 60 -0.53 -15.54 -14.53
CA GLN A 60 0.05 -16.85 -14.16
C GLN A 60 -0.48 -17.33 -12.80
N GLY A 61 -0.92 -16.41 -11.95
CA GLY A 61 -1.48 -16.71 -10.63
C GLY A 61 -1.60 -15.47 -9.76
N TRP A 62 -1.96 -15.67 -8.50
CA TRP A 62 -1.97 -14.63 -7.48
C TRP A 62 -1.08 -15.03 -6.31
N THR A 63 -0.33 -14.09 -5.76
CA THR A 63 0.26 -14.20 -4.42
C THR A 63 -0.58 -13.39 -3.47
N ILE A 64 -1.23 -14.04 -2.50
CA ILE A 64 -1.87 -13.33 -1.40
C ILE A 64 -0.88 -13.26 -0.26
N ALA A 65 -0.69 -12.06 0.27
CA ALA A 65 0.04 -11.81 1.50
C ALA A 65 -0.87 -11.03 2.45
N GLY A 66 -1.04 -11.51 3.66
CA GLY A 66 -1.85 -10.84 4.67
C GLY A 66 -1.30 -11.03 6.05
N ASP A 67 -1.58 -10.08 6.93
CA ASP A 67 -1.18 -10.17 8.32
C ASP A 67 -2.13 -9.33 9.18
N SER A 68 -2.23 -9.72 10.44
CA SER A 68 -2.93 -8.94 11.45
C SER A 68 -2.07 -7.73 11.83
N GLY A 69 -2.70 -6.65 12.29
CA GLY A 69 -1.98 -5.50 12.87
C GLY A 69 -1.26 -5.81 14.19
N THR A 70 -1.29 -7.06 14.65
CA THR A 70 -1.25 -7.41 16.08
C THR A 70 -0.46 -8.67 16.36
N ASP A 71 -0.76 -9.77 15.69
CA ASP A 71 -0.06 -11.03 15.81
C ASP A 71 0.94 -11.20 14.67
N LYS A 72 2.22 -10.87 14.95
CA LYS A 72 3.32 -11.01 13.98
C LYS A 72 3.61 -12.47 13.59
N THR A 73 3.03 -13.45 14.27
CA THR A 73 3.26 -14.88 13.99
C THR A 73 2.28 -15.46 12.96
N ARG A 74 1.26 -14.70 12.57
CA ARG A 74 0.20 -15.13 11.63
C ARG A 74 0.24 -14.42 10.28
N ALA A 75 1.42 -14.00 9.83
CA ALA A 75 1.60 -13.65 8.43
C ALA A 75 1.23 -14.85 7.56
N GLN A 76 0.28 -14.66 6.64
CA GLN A 76 -0.17 -15.69 5.71
C GLN A 76 0.27 -15.32 4.31
N THR A 77 0.97 -16.24 3.65
CA THR A 77 1.28 -16.17 2.24
C THR A 77 0.71 -17.40 1.56
N LEU A 78 -0.04 -17.19 0.49
CA LEU A 78 -0.61 -18.27 -0.30
C LEU A 78 -0.51 -17.95 -1.80
N SER A 79 -0.35 -19.00 -2.60
CA SER A 79 -0.34 -18.89 -4.06
C SER A 79 -1.65 -19.47 -4.59
N LEU A 80 -2.31 -18.73 -5.49
CA LEU A 80 -3.54 -19.14 -6.15
C LEU A 80 -3.32 -19.28 -7.65
N PRO A 81 -4.06 -20.18 -8.31
CA PRO A 81 -4.07 -20.29 -9.76
C PRO A 81 -4.69 -19.03 -10.41
N PRO A 82 -4.46 -18.81 -11.71
CA PRO A 82 -4.88 -17.58 -12.40
C PRO A 82 -6.40 -17.44 -12.54
N ASP A 83 -7.14 -18.55 -12.53
CA ASP A 83 -8.60 -18.59 -12.61
C ASP A 83 -9.30 -18.43 -11.25
N ALA A 84 -8.54 -18.28 -10.16
CA ALA A 84 -9.09 -18.08 -8.83
C ALA A 84 -9.94 -16.80 -8.75
N LYS A 85 -11.18 -16.96 -8.30
CA LYS A 85 -12.12 -15.85 -8.06
C LYS A 85 -12.20 -15.44 -6.60
N SER A 86 -11.84 -16.35 -5.71
CA SER A 86 -11.94 -16.15 -4.27
C SER A 86 -11.01 -17.10 -3.52
N PHE A 87 -10.74 -16.78 -2.26
CA PHE A 87 -10.01 -17.64 -1.32
C PHE A 87 -10.54 -17.43 0.11
N THR A 88 -10.28 -18.37 1.00
CA THR A 88 -10.78 -18.32 2.38
C THR A 88 -9.63 -18.32 3.36
N LEU A 89 -9.67 -17.42 4.36
CA LEU A 89 -8.72 -17.37 5.47
C LEU A 89 -9.45 -17.55 6.80
N HIS A 90 -8.81 -18.18 7.77
CA HIS A 90 -9.31 -18.23 9.14
C HIS A 90 -8.72 -17.07 9.95
N LEU A 91 -9.56 -16.06 10.21
CA LEU A 91 -9.15 -14.80 10.82
C LEU A 91 -9.78 -14.63 12.19
N LYS A 92 -9.10 -13.88 13.06
CA LYS A 92 -9.65 -13.54 14.37
C LYS A 92 -10.73 -12.49 14.19
N LYS A 93 -11.90 -12.75 14.79
CA LYS A 93 -13.08 -11.92 14.63
C LYS A 93 -12.84 -10.48 15.09
N ASN A 94 -13.29 -9.52 14.28
CA ASN A 94 -13.20 -8.08 14.55
C ASN A 94 -11.78 -7.51 14.70
N GLU A 95 -10.75 -8.26 14.29
CA GLU A 95 -9.37 -7.80 14.34
C GLU A 95 -8.92 -7.32 12.94
N PRO A 96 -8.45 -6.06 12.81
CA PRO A 96 -7.88 -5.57 11.57
C PRO A 96 -6.82 -6.50 10.98
N PHE A 97 -7.10 -7.00 9.77
CA PHE A 97 -6.21 -7.88 9.02
C PHE A 97 -6.13 -7.37 7.57
N TYR A 98 -4.94 -6.95 7.14
CA TYR A 98 -4.77 -6.51 5.77
C TYR A 98 -4.55 -7.71 4.85
N VAL A 99 -5.04 -7.58 3.62
CA VAL A 99 -4.87 -8.56 2.56
C VAL A 99 -4.34 -7.84 1.33
N CYS A 100 -3.21 -8.29 0.81
CA CYS A 100 -2.63 -7.86 -0.46
C CYS A 100 -2.67 -9.04 -1.44
N ALA A 101 -3.37 -8.88 -2.57
CA ALA A 101 -3.38 -9.81 -3.68
C ALA A 101 -2.52 -9.26 -4.82
N SER A 102 -1.32 -9.81 -4.97
CA SER A 102 -0.38 -9.43 -6.03
C SER A 102 -0.58 -10.36 -7.23
N PRO A 103 -0.92 -9.85 -8.42
CA PRO A 103 -0.97 -10.67 -9.62
C PRO A 103 0.44 -11.08 -10.04
N GLN A 104 0.59 -12.32 -10.49
CA GLN A 104 1.82 -12.84 -11.06
C GLN A 104 1.67 -12.89 -12.58
N SER A 105 2.60 -12.26 -13.30
CA SER A 105 2.66 -12.30 -14.76
C SER A 105 4.07 -12.64 -15.21
N LEU A 106 4.21 -13.15 -16.44
CA LEU A 106 5.52 -13.41 -17.06
C LEU A 106 6.35 -12.12 -17.19
N ALA A 107 5.69 -10.96 -17.28
CA ALA A 107 6.34 -9.66 -17.30
C ALA A 107 6.96 -9.25 -15.95
N GLY A 108 6.74 -10.01 -14.87
CA GLY A 108 7.27 -9.71 -13.53
C GLY A 108 6.33 -8.89 -12.63
N GLY A 109 6.83 -8.52 -11.45
CA GLY A 109 6.08 -7.91 -10.33
C GLY A 109 5.76 -6.42 -10.45
N PHE A 110 5.51 -5.91 -11.65
CA PHE A 110 5.29 -4.48 -11.90
C PHE A 110 3.91 -3.98 -11.47
N PHE A 111 2.96 -4.89 -11.26
CA PHE A 111 1.63 -4.58 -10.75
C PHE A 111 1.67 -4.24 -9.26
N LYS A 112 1.02 -3.13 -8.87
CA LYS A 112 0.65 -2.93 -7.46
C LYS A 112 -0.38 -3.99 -7.06
N CYS A 113 -0.35 -4.43 -5.82
CA CYS A 113 -1.32 -5.40 -5.34
C CYS A 113 -2.72 -4.80 -5.25
N ALA A 114 -3.75 -5.59 -5.54
CA ALA A 114 -5.08 -5.32 -5.03
C ALA A 114 -5.11 -5.63 -3.52
N GLY A 115 -6.14 -5.19 -2.81
CA GLY A 115 -6.22 -5.46 -1.38
C GLY A 115 -7.49 -5.03 -0.70
N THR A 116 -7.56 -5.35 0.59
CA THR A 116 -8.62 -4.94 1.51
C THR A 116 -8.13 -5.03 2.96
N ILE A 117 -8.94 -4.56 3.91
CA ILE A 117 -8.73 -4.76 5.36
C ILE A 117 -10.02 -5.35 5.95
N TYR A 118 -9.95 -6.57 6.45
CA TYR A 118 -10.98 -7.20 7.28
C TYR A 118 -10.97 -6.55 8.68
N PRO A 119 -12.10 -6.41 9.41
CA PRO A 119 -13.47 -6.86 9.10
C PRO A 119 -14.26 -5.93 8.17
N TYR A 120 -13.67 -4.82 7.76
CA TYR A 120 -14.39 -3.74 7.09
C TYR A 120 -14.79 -4.08 5.66
N SER A 121 -14.00 -4.89 4.96
CA SER A 121 -14.36 -5.45 3.65
C SER A 121 -13.65 -6.77 3.37
N SER A 122 -14.35 -7.69 2.72
CA SER A 122 -13.80 -8.92 2.14
C SER A 122 -13.68 -8.86 0.61
N THR A 123 -14.03 -7.74 0.00
CA THR A 123 -13.88 -7.54 -1.45
C THR A 123 -12.50 -6.93 -1.72
N VAL A 124 -11.66 -7.66 -2.44
CA VAL A 124 -10.31 -7.22 -2.80
C VAL A 124 -10.39 -6.32 -4.03
N THR A 125 -9.91 -5.09 -3.90
CA THR A 125 -9.97 -4.09 -4.99
C THR A 125 -8.60 -3.47 -5.25
N TRP A 126 -8.37 -2.96 -6.46
CA TRP A 126 -7.12 -2.28 -6.81
C TRP A 126 -6.89 -1.01 -5.97
N SER A 127 -7.96 -0.28 -5.64
CA SER A 127 -7.92 0.88 -4.75
C SER A 127 -7.70 0.47 -3.29
N GLY A 128 -8.37 -0.59 -2.83
CA GLY A 128 -8.21 -1.17 -1.49
C GLY A 128 -6.79 -1.70 -1.23
N GLY A 129 -6.06 -2.02 -2.30
CA GLY A 129 -4.63 -2.34 -2.22
C GLY A 129 -3.79 -1.24 -1.56
N TYR A 130 -4.12 0.04 -1.79
CA TYR A 130 -3.42 1.15 -1.14
C TYR A 130 -3.65 1.14 0.37
N ALA A 131 -4.88 0.87 0.82
CA ALA A 131 -5.19 0.75 2.25
C ALA A 131 -4.44 -0.42 2.89
N ALA A 132 -4.46 -1.59 2.25
CA ALA A 132 -3.75 -2.76 2.73
C ALA A 132 -2.23 -2.51 2.85
N VAL A 133 -1.62 -1.87 1.84
CA VAL A 133 -0.19 -1.51 1.88
C VAL A 133 0.11 -0.45 2.94
N THR A 134 -0.80 0.51 3.16
CA THR A 134 -0.69 1.51 4.22
C THR A 134 -0.63 0.83 5.59
N MET A 135 -1.56 -0.09 5.87
CA MET A 135 -1.55 -0.87 7.11
C MET A 135 -0.31 -1.76 7.23
N LYS A 136 0.09 -2.45 6.16
CA LYS A 136 1.31 -3.27 6.11
C LYS A 136 2.55 -2.45 6.48
N THR A 137 2.65 -1.23 5.97
CA THR A 137 3.79 -0.34 6.22
C THR A 137 3.76 0.18 7.64
N LEU A 138 2.60 0.61 8.13
CA LEU A 138 2.45 1.06 9.51
C LEU A 138 2.70 -0.06 10.51
N LYS A 139 2.40 -1.33 10.19
CA LYS A 139 2.77 -2.47 11.04
C LYS A 139 4.26 -2.55 11.32
N ALA A 140 5.11 -2.10 10.39
CA ALA A 140 6.55 -2.05 10.60
C ALA A 140 6.99 -0.88 11.51
N ALA A 141 6.18 0.18 11.63
CA ALA A 141 6.60 1.47 12.21
C ALA A 141 5.76 1.95 13.42
N ALA A 142 4.51 1.51 13.55
CA ALA A 142 3.53 1.98 14.54
C ALA A 142 3.28 0.93 15.63
N SER A 143 2.75 1.38 16.77
CA SER A 143 2.36 0.47 17.85
C SER A 143 1.14 -0.37 17.46
N GLN A 144 1.15 -1.63 17.89
CA GLN A 144 0.06 -2.59 17.68
C GLN A 144 -1.30 -2.06 18.18
N SER A 145 -1.32 -1.44 19.37
CA SER A 145 -2.54 -0.90 19.97
C SER A 145 -3.14 0.24 19.15
N TYR A 146 -2.32 0.98 18.41
CA TYR A 146 -2.81 2.03 17.53
C TYR A 146 -3.43 1.48 16.25
N LEU A 147 -2.81 0.48 15.63
CA LEU A 147 -3.36 -0.17 14.43
C LEU A 147 -4.75 -0.76 14.68
N LEU A 148 -5.02 -1.25 15.88
CA LEU A 148 -6.35 -1.72 16.28
C LEU A 148 -7.41 -0.62 16.39
N ARG A 149 -7.00 0.60 16.76
CA ARG A 149 -7.90 1.72 17.06
C ARG A 149 -8.09 2.68 15.90
N PHE A 150 -7.18 2.65 14.93
CA PHE A 150 -7.31 3.48 13.74
C PHE A 150 -8.59 3.13 13.00
N ASN A 151 -9.34 4.16 12.58
CA ASN A 151 -10.61 3.98 11.89
C ASN A 151 -10.38 3.60 10.42
N TRP A 152 -10.00 2.34 10.20
CA TRP A 152 -9.77 1.76 8.88
C TRP A 152 -11.03 1.75 8.01
N GLU A 153 -12.21 1.56 8.62
CA GLU A 153 -13.50 1.65 7.93
C GLU A 153 -13.65 3.00 7.23
N ARG A 154 -13.47 4.10 7.97
CA ARG A 154 -13.52 5.45 7.41
C ARG A 154 -12.43 5.68 6.37
N PHE A 155 -11.24 5.14 6.58
CA PHE A 155 -10.15 5.25 5.61
C PHE A 155 -10.52 4.60 4.28
N ILE A 156 -11.05 3.37 4.30
CA ILE A 156 -11.49 2.64 3.12
C ILE A 156 -12.67 3.35 2.45
N ASN A 157 -13.71 3.70 3.22
CA ASN A 157 -14.91 4.36 2.69
C ASN A 157 -14.57 5.67 1.97
N VAL A 158 -13.61 6.47 2.48
CA VAL A 158 -13.18 7.70 1.81
C VAL A 158 -12.46 7.40 0.50
N LEU A 159 -11.59 6.38 0.44
CA LEU A 159 -10.94 5.98 -0.82
C LEU A 159 -11.96 5.54 -1.86
N GLU A 160 -12.94 4.71 -1.46
CA GLU A 160 -13.98 4.21 -2.35
C GLU A 160 -14.90 5.34 -2.85
N GLN A 161 -15.34 6.23 -1.95
CA GLN A 161 -16.14 7.40 -2.33
C GLN A 161 -15.41 8.30 -3.32
N LYS A 162 -14.10 8.51 -3.13
CA LYS A 162 -13.29 9.31 -4.06
C LYS A 162 -13.14 8.62 -5.41
N GLN A 163 -12.90 7.31 -5.41
CA GLN A 163 -12.84 6.52 -6.63
C GLN A 163 -14.17 6.55 -7.39
N GLN A 164 -15.31 6.52 -6.70
CA GLN A 164 -16.63 6.59 -7.33
C GLN A 164 -16.92 8.00 -7.89
N ASN A 165 -16.60 9.05 -7.13
CA ASN A 165 -16.92 10.43 -7.51
C ASN A 165 -15.95 11.04 -8.53
N GLN A 166 -14.73 10.51 -8.62
CA GLN A 166 -13.63 11.08 -9.43
C GLN A 166 -12.91 9.98 -10.23
N SER A 167 -13.64 8.92 -10.63
CA SER A 167 -13.10 7.67 -11.18
C SER A 167 -12.00 7.82 -12.24
N ALA A 168 -12.09 8.85 -13.08
CA ALA A 168 -11.13 9.09 -14.17
C ALA A 168 -9.84 9.81 -13.73
N THR A 169 -9.85 10.53 -12.60
CA THR A 169 -8.72 11.38 -12.15
C THR A 169 -8.18 11.01 -10.77
N TYR A 170 -8.91 10.18 -10.03
CA TYR A 170 -8.52 9.74 -8.72
C TYR A 170 -7.80 8.40 -8.77
N ASN A 171 -6.61 8.38 -8.18
CA ASN A 171 -5.79 7.20 -8.02
C ASN A 171 -5.12 7.23 -6.64
N PRO A 172 -5.49 6.34 -5.71
CA PRO A 172 -4.88 6.25 -4.39
C PRO A 172 -3.37 6.05 -4.40
N TRP A 173 -2.83 5.39 -5.43
CA TRP A 173 -1.40 5.10 -5.55
C TRP A 173 -0.55 6.33 -5.88
N LEU A 174 -1.20 7.43 -6.25
CA LEU A 174 -0.57 8.73 -6.48
C LEU A 174 -0.66 9.66 -5.25
N LEU A 175 -1.20 9.19 -4.12
CA LEU A 175 -1.15 9.93 -2.88
C LEU A 175 0.29 10.07 -2.38
N ASP A 176 0.54 11.12 -1.59
CA ASP A 176 1.78 11.22 -0.83
C ASP A 176 1.73 10.23 0.33
N SER A 177 2.24 9.01 0.07
CA SER A 177 2.27 7.96 1.08
C SER A 177 3.09 8.35 2.31
N SER A 178 4.14 9.16 2.17
CA SER A 178 4.92 9.62 3.32
C SER A 178 4.07 10.52 4.20
N GLU A 179 3.38 11.50 3.61
CA GLU A 179 2.48 12.39 4.34
C GLU A 179 1.33 11.63 5.00
N VAL A 180 0.71 10.68 4.30
CA VAL A 180 -0.37 9.85 4.84
C VAL A 180 0.12 8.99 6.00
N LEU A 181 1.24 8.28 5.83
CA LEU A 181 1.82 7.41 6.85
C LEU A 181 2.24 8.20 8.09
N GLN A 182 2.91 9.35 7.91
CA GLN A 182 3.26 10.24 9.01
C GLN A 182 2.01 10.75 9.72
N ALA A 183 0.99 11.16 8.96
CA ALA A 183 -0.22 11.71 9.57
C ALA A 183 -0.97 10.68 10.43
N ILE A 184 -0.98 9.42 9.97
CA ILE A 184 -1.51 8.30 10.74
C ILE A 184 -0.62 8.05 11.96
N ALA A 185 0.70 7.92 11.79
CA ALA A 185 1.63 7.67 12.89
C ALA A 185 1.61 8.74 13.99
N TYR A 186 1.40 10.02 13.64
CA TYR A 186 1.32 11.16 14.56
C TYR A 186 -0.10 11.44 15.07
N HIS A 187 -1.07 10.56 14.81
CA HIS A 187 -2.46 10.70 15.27
C HIS A 187 -3.17 11.99 14.78
N ASN A 188 -2.73 12.58 13.67
CA ASN A 188 -3.30 13.81 13.12
C ASN A 188 -3.94 13.60 11.73
N PHE A 189 -4.15 12.35 11.34
CA PHE A 189 -4.76 11.99 10.07
C PHE A 189 -6.15 12.57 9.89
N THR A 190 -6.38 13.19 8.74
CA THR A 190 -7.70 13.66 8.29
C THR A 190 -7.96 13.19 6.87
N ALA A 191 -9.23 13.01 6.51
CA ALA A 191 -9.64 12.52 5.20
C ALA A 191 -9.17 13.40 4.03
N THR A 192 -8.84 14.67 4.28
CA THR A 192 -8.30 15.59 3.28
C THR A 192 -6.90 15.18 2.80
N LYS A 193 -6.16 14.38 3.58
CA LYS A 193 -4.88 13.79 3.17
C LYS A 193 -5.03 12.71 2.10
N LEU A 194 -6.25 12.23 1.85
CA LEU A 194 -6.56 11.30 0.76
C LEU A 194 -6.97 12.02 -0.53
N ASN A 195 -6.70 13.33 -0.65
CA ASN A 195 -6.95 14.10 -1.87
C ASN A 195 -5.74 14.01 -2.82
N ASN A 196 -6.02 13.93 -4.12
CA ASN A 196 -5.01 13.99 -5.18
C ASN A 196 -4.61 15.44 -5.55
N SER A 197 -4.58 16.37 -4.59
CA SER A 197 -4.24 17.79 -4.88
C SER A 197 -2.82 17.98 -5.45
N GLY A 198 -1.93 17.04 -5.13
CA GLY A 198 -0.56 16.95 -5.65
C GLY A 198 -0.42 16.29 -7.02
N THR A 199 -1.51 15.92 -7.70
CA THR A 199 -1.44 15.27 -9.02
C THR A 199 -1.83 16.20 -10.15
N LEU A 200 -1.40 15.87 -11.37
CA LEU A 200 -1.82 16.46 -12.63
C LEU A 200 -2.51 15.36 -13.42
N ALA A 201 -3.75 15.60 -13.86
CA ALA A 201 -4.47 14.72 -14.77
C ALA A 201 -4.56 15.38 -16.15
N PHE A 202 -4.26 14.64 -17.21
CA PHE A 202 -4.32 15.12 -18.59
C PHE A 202 -4.47 13.94 -19.55
N GLU A 203 -4.81 14.26 -20.79
CA GLU A 203 -5.03 13.28 -21.86
C GLU A 203 -3.79 13.18 -22.75
N LEU A 204 -3.52 11.96 -23.20
CA LEU A 204 -2.54 11.67 -24.24
C LEU A 204 -3.23 11.11 -25.46
N ASP A 205 -2.86 11.64 -26.62
CA ASP A 205 -3.39 11.22 -27.94
C ASP A 205 -2.78 9.90 -28.43
N PHE A 206 -2.03 9.20 -27.57
CA PHE A 206 -1.38 7.93 -27.86
C PHE A 206 -1.42 7.02 -26.63
N PRO A 207 -1.44 5.68 -26.83
CA PRO A 207 -1.55 4.74 -25.72
C PRO A 207 -0.21 4.58 -24.99
N VAL A 208 -0.22 4.80 -23.67
CA VAL A 208 0.99 4.81 -22.81
C VAL A 208 1.03 3.74 -21.73
N PHE A 209 0.16 2.74 -21.86
CA PHE A 209 0.03 1.64 -20.93
C PHE A 209 0.31 0.33 -21.66
N SER A 210 1.59 0.07 -21.93
CA SER A 210 2.01 -1.26 -22.36
C SER A 210 1.52 -2.31 -21.36
N SER A 211 1.06 -3.45 -21.90
CA SER A 211 0.68 -4.62 -21.12
C SER A 211 1.81 -5.10 -20.19
N TYR A 212 3.08 -4.82 -20.52
CA TYR A 212 4.24 -5.21 -19.70
C TYR A 212 4.54 -4.29 -18.51
N VAL A 213 4.04 -3.03 -18.50
CA VAL A 213 4.20 -2.10 -17.36
C VAL A 213 2.82 -1.57 -16.94
N PRO A 214 2.15 -2.33 -16.08
CA PRO A 214 0.85 -1.97 -15.55
C PRO A 214 1.01 -0.99 -14.39
N GLN A 215 0.51 0.22 -14.58
CA GLN A 215 0.30 1.14 -13.48
C GLN A 215 -1.20 1.21 -13.24
N ASN A 216 -1.62 1.32 -11.98
CA ASN A 216 -3.04 1.43 -11.57
C ASN A 216 -3.68 2.75 -12.04
N GLN A 217 -3.26 3.29 -13.18
CA GLN A 217 -3.57 4.62 -13.69
C GLN A 217 -4.62 4.60 -14.81
N GLY A 218 -5.12 3.43 -15.21
CA GLY A 218 -6.18 3.32 -16.19
C GLY A 218 -6.13 1.99 -16.94
N PRO A 219 -7.19 1.65 -17.68
CA PRO A 219 -7.17 0.53 -18.61
C PRO A 219 -6.18 0.82 -19.75
N PRO A 220 -5.42 -0.19 -20.21
CA PRO A 220 -4.30 0.03 -21.11
C PRO A 220 -4.67 0.48 -22.54
N ASP A 221 -5.95 0.31 -22.92
CA ASP A 221 -6.41 0.46 -24.30
C ASP A 221 -7.30 1.71 -24.53
N GLU A 222 -7.46 2.57 -23.52
CA GLU A 222 -8.24 3.79 -23.69
C GLU A 222 -7.42 4.87 -24.41
N THR A 223 -7.95 5.33 -25.56
CA THR A 223 -7.47 6.51 -26.27
C THR A 223 -8.61 7.53 -26.41
N PRO A 224 -8.40 8.82 -26.05
CA PRO A 224 -7.19 9.35 -25.42
C PRO A 224 -6.95 8.73 -24.04
N ALA A 225 -5.68 8.42 -23.74
CA ALA A 225 -5.32 7.82 -22.46
C ALA A 225 -5.34 8.92 -21.40
N GLN A 226 -6.30 8.86 -20.48
CA GLN A 226 -6.29 9.74 -19.31
C GLN A 226 -5.22 9.25 -18.33
N ILE A 227 -4.22 10.10 -18.11
CA ILE A 227 -3.14 9.79 -17.18
C ILE A 227 -3.06 10.78 -16.04
N SER A 228 -2.58 10.31 -14.90
CA SER A 228 -2.36 11.12 -13.72
C SER A 228 -0.94 10.95 -13.21
N ILE A 229 -0.21 12.05 -13.03
CA ILE A 229 1.16 12.03 -12.49
C ILE A 229 1.25 12.86 -11.22
N LYS A 230 2.26 12.61 -10.40
CA LYS A 230 2.60 13.50 -9.26
C LYS A 230 3.30 14.76 -9.76
N LYS A 231 2.90 15.92 -9.25
CA LYS A 231 3.54 17.22 -9.55
C LYS A 231 5.02 17.18 -9.18
N GLY A 232 5.88 17.56 -10.12
CA GLY A 232 7.33 17.65 -9.92
C GLY A 232 8.05 16.30 -9.77
N ILE A 233 7.37 15.17 -9.98
CA ILE A 233 7.98 13.84 -9.91
C ILE A 233 7.87 13.18 -11.29
N PRO A 234 9.01 12.86 -11.93
CA PRO A 234 9.01 12.15 -13.20
C PRO A 234 8.30 10.80 -13.07
N SER A 235 7.36 10.55 -13.98
CA SER A 235 6.61 9.30 -14.08
C SER A 235 6.96 8.64 -15.40
N LEU A 236 7.44 7.40 -15.35
CA LEU A 236 7.77 6.62 -16.53
C LEU A 236 6.54 5.81 -16.96
N PHE A 237 6.21 5.94 -18.23
CA PHE A 237 5.20 5.17 -18.94
C PHE A 237 5.85 4.37 -20.07
N MET A 238 5.16 3.37 -20.59
CA MET A 238 5.62 2.61 -21.75
C MET A 238 4.59 2.66 -22.86
N LEU A 239 5.01 3.01 -24.07
CA LEU A 239 4.12 2.99 -25.22
C LEU A 239 3.57 1.59 -25.44
N ALA A 240 2.27 1.51 -25.68
CA ALA A 240 1.61 0.28 -26.11
C ALA A 240 1.84 0.07 -27.61
N ASP A 241 3.11 0.03 -28.03
CA ASP A 241 3.50 -0.35 -29.39
C ASP A 241 3.84 -1.85 -29.45
N SER A 242 3.85 -2.42 -30.65
CA SER A 242 4.12 -3.85 -30.87
C SER A 242 5.51 -4.30 -30.40
N THR A 243 6.41 -3.37 -30.09
CA THR A 243 7.77 -3.66 -29.67
C THR A 243 7.99 -3.43 -28.17
N CYS A 244 7.16 -2.61 -27.53
CA CYS A 244 7.31 -2.12 -26.16
C CYS A 244 8.70 -1.53 -25.89
N LYS A 245 9.40 -1.03 -26.91
CA LYS A 245 10.79 -0.54 -26.79
C LYS A 245 10.89 0.94 -26.47
N THR A 246 9.76 1.64 -26.34
CA THR A 246 9.75 3.07 -26.10
C THR A 246 9.05 3.39 -24.79
N GLY A 247 9.81 4.02 -23.89
CA GLY A 247 9.30 4.63 -22.67
C GLY A 247 9.03 6.10 -22.89
N VAL A 248 8.06 6.65 -22.17
CA VAL A 248 7.79 8.09 -22.09
C VAL A 248 7.93 8.51 -20.64
N ILE A 249 8.90 9.37 -20.35
CA ILE A 249 9.00 10.02 -19.05
C ILE A 249 8.19 11.30 -19.12
N VAL A 250 7.17 11.41 -18.27
CA VAL A 250 6.38 12.63 -18.14
C VAL A 250 6.64 13.28 -16.79
N CYS A 251 6.95 14.57 -16.81
CA CYS A 251 7.13 15.37 -15.61
C CYS A 251 6.43 16.71 -15.79
N GLY A 252 5.93 17.29 -14.70
CA GLY A 252 5.41 18.65 -14.76
C GLY A 252 5.04 19.21 -13.40
N THR A 253 5.13 20.52 -13.27
CA THR A 253 4.71 21.26 -12.07
C THR A 253 3.30 21.83 -12.21
N SER A 254 2.83 22.00 -13.44
CA SER A 254 1.47 22.42 -13.81
C SER A 254 1.12 21.88 -15.20
N LEU A 255 -0.16 21.93 -15.58
CA LEU A 255 -0.59 21.54 -16.94
C LEU A 255 0.05 22.41 -18.04
N LYS A 256 0.46 23.64 -17.71
CA LYS A 256 1.17 24.53 -18.65
C LYS A 256 2.67 24.23 -18.75
N ASN A 257 3.21 23.49 -17.79
CA ASN A 257 4.64 23.18 -17.64
C ASN A 257 4.82 21.66 -17.59
N LEU A 258 4.31 20.96 -18.60
CA LEU A 258 4.54 19.53 -18.81
C LEU A 258 5.72 19.34 -19.76
N SER A 259 6.60 18.40 -19.43
CA SER A 259 7.67 17.92 -20.29
C SER A 259 7.48 16.41 -20.52
N MET A 260 7.76 15.97 -21.75
CA MET A 260 7.73 14.57 -22.12
C MET A 260 9.04 14.23 -22.83
N ASP A 261 9.75 13.25 -22.29
CA ASP A 261 10.99 12.74 -22.87
C ASP A 261 10.78 11.29 -23.31
N PHE A 262 11.03 11.02 -24.59
CA PHE A 262 10.94 9.68 -25.15
C PHE A 262 12.29 8.99 -24.99
N ILE A 263 12.27 7.80 -24.41
CA ILE A 263 13.46 6.99 -24.18
C ILE A 263 13.33 5.65 -24.88
N SER A 264 14.44 5.15 -25.43
CA SER A 264 14.51 3.76 -25.86
C SER A 264 14.75 2.88 -24.64
N MET A 265 13.84 1.96 -24.39
CA MET A 265 13.95 0.95 -23.35
C MET A 265 14.29 -0.39 -24.00
N PRO A 266 15.51 -0.92 -23.79
CA PRO A 266 15.81 -2.29 -24.17
C PRO A 266 15.08 -3.22 -23.18
N ILE A 267 13.79 -3.47 -23.42
CA ILE A 267 13.11 -4.56 -22.74
C ILE A 267 13.71 -5.85 -23.30
N PHE A 268 14.18 -6.72 -22.40
CA PHE A 268 14.50 -8.09 -22.76
C PHE A 268 13.21 -8.78 -23.22
N THR A 269 12.90 -8.68 -24.50
CA THR A 269 12.00 -9.60 -25.16
C THR A 269 12.81 -10.89 -25.33
N GLU A 270 12.64 -11.86 -24.44
CA GLU A 270 13.11 -13.21 -24.75
C GLU A 270 12.44 -13.63 -26.08
N GLY A 271 13.26 -14.06 -27.03
CA GLY A 271 12.82 -14.44 -28.36
C GLY A 271 11.70 -15.48 -28.27
N ILE A 272 10.63 -15.23 -29.02
CA ILE A 272 9.52 -16.16 -29.26
C ILE A 272 10.08 -17.50 -29.74
#